data_AF-A0A1F2RAI5-F1
#
_entry.id   AF-A0A1F2RAI5-F1
#
_cell.length_a   1.000
_cell.length_b   1.000
_cell.length_c   1.000
_cell.angle_alpha   90.00
_cell.angle_beta   90.00
_cell.angle_gamma   90.00
#
_symmetry.space_group_name_H-M   'P 1'
#
loop_
_entity.id
_entity.type
_entity.pdbx_description
1 polymer ?
#
loop_
_entity_poly.entity_id
_entity_poly.type
_entity_poly.pdbx_seq_one_letter_code
_entity_poly.pdbx_strand_id
1 'polypeptide(L)'
;MNFVPLALYVIASVVYAWHFAEREPAAGRSASLLLIFGALAHTFVIGMQTMDVGHVPVTGPTSAISTFVWLLALAYLYTEITTDERAMGVFILPLLVALQTIPVLRPVIEERAALLEGPFFGLHVSLVLLAYASFALACVIGITYVLLFKEIKAKHLGFFYARLPSLQVLDRMNRRTVVFGWVCLTIGLIVGVVWAQYANSDPRVQAMSLQDPKIFVAVICWVVYSFELFAAPRIGWGGRRTAYLSAVGFLIVLLNFVPISYFSSGSHDF
;
A
#
# COMPACT_ATOMS: atom_id res chain seq x y z
N MET A 1 -19.67 8.61 6.14
CA MET A 1 -18.55 8.71 7.11
C MET A 1 -17.20 8.95 6.41
N ASN A 2 -16.94 8.34 5.24
CA ASN A 2 -15.67 8.48 4.50
C ASN A 2 -15.33 9.89 3.95
N PHE A 3 -16.26 10.85 3.99
CA PHE A 3 -16.05 12.20 3.46
C PHE A 3 -15.01 13.00 4.25
N VAL A 4 -14.98 12.87 5.59
CA VAL A 4 -14.04 13.62 6.44
C VAL A 4 -12.58 13.22 6.16
N PRO A 5 -12.20 11.92 6.14
CA PRO A 5 -10.87 11.51 5.69
C PRO A 5 -10.52 12.01 4.29
N LEU A 6 -11.46 11.93 3.35
CA LEU A 6 -11.25 12.42 1.98
C LEU A 6 -10.91 13.91 1.95
N ALA A 7 -11.70 14.74 2.63
CA ALA A 7 -11.46 16.19 2.68
C ALA A 7 -10.08 16.51 3.27
N LEU A 8 -9.69 15.84 4.36
CA LEU A 8 -8.37 16.01 4.97
C LEU A 8 -7.24 15.57 4.03
N TYR A 9 -7.40 14.46 3.32
CA TYR A 9 -6.42 14.02 2.31
C TYR A 9 -6.33 14.98 1.11
N VAL A 10 -7.44 15.57 0.67
CA VAL A 10 -7.44 16.60 -0.38
C VAL A 10 -6.63 17.82 0.07
N ILE A 11 -6.92 18.35 1.26
CA ILE A 11 -6.21 19.51 1.81
C ILE A 11 -4.72 19.16 1.99
N ALA A 12 -4.40 18.01 2.59
CA ALA A 12 -3.02 17.55 2.73
C ALA A 12 -2.32 17.45 1.37
N SER A 13 -2.98 16.89 0.35
CA SER A 13 -2.44 16.77 -1.01
C SER A 13 -2.04 18.12 -1.60
N VAL A 14 -2.87 19.15 -1.42
CA VAL A 14 -2.58 20.51 -1.89
C VAL A 14 -1.37 21.10 -1.15
N VAL A 15 -1.29 20.92 0.17
CA VAL A 15 -0.17 21.44 0.97
C VAL A 15 1.13 20.68 0.68
N TYR A 16 1.10 19.37 0.44
CA TYR A 16 2.27 18.62 -0.05
C TYR A 16 2.73 19.10 -1.43
N ALA A 17 1.80 19.41 -2.34
CA ALA A 17 2.14 19.99 -3.64
C ALA A 17 2.78 21.37 -3.49
N TRP A 18 2.27 22.20 -2.57
CA TRP A 18 2.88 23.49 -2.22
C TRP A 18 4.29 23.32 -1.65
N HIS A 19 4.47 22.42 -0.67
CA HIS A 19 5.78 22.09 -0.11
C HIS A 19 6.75 21.60 -1.19
N PHE A 20 6.29 20.78 -2.13
CA PHE A 20 7.12 20.30 -3.23
C PHE A 20 7.50 21.43 -4.21
N ALA A 21 6.59 22.37 -4.48
CA ALA A 21 6.83 23.50 -5.37
C ALA A 21 7.82 24.52 -4.80
N GLU A 22 7.59 24.95 -3.55
CA GLU A 22 8.29 26.06 -2.88
C GLU A 22 9.40 25.62 -1.92
N ARG A 23 9.44 24.32 -1.56
CA ARG A 23 10.39 23.73 -0.58
C ARG A 23 10.34 24.37 0.81
N GLU A 24 9.20 24.97 1.16
CA GLU A 24 9.02 25.64 2.45
C GLU A 24 8.89 24.60 3.59
N PRO A 25 9.73 24.64 4.64
CA PRO A 25 9.68 23.67 5.73
C PRO A 25 8.41 23.75 6.59
N ALA A 26 7.77 24.93 6.65
CA ALA A 26 6.50 25.12 7.38
C ALA A 26 5.33 24.46 6.64
N ALA A 27 5.28 24.58 5.31
CA ALA A 27 4.32 23.87 4.47
C ALA A 27 4.48 22.34 4.60
N GLY A 28 5.71 21.83 4.61
CA GLY A 28 5.96 20.40 4.81
C GLY A 28 5.42 19.89 6.16
N ARG A 29 5.70 20.61 7.25
CA ARG A 29 5.21 20.24 8.60
C ARG A 29 3.69 20.30 8.71
N SER A 30 3.06 21.33 8.14
CA SER A 30 1.60 21.44 8.13
C SER A 30 0.94 20.34 7.29
N ALA A 31 1.56 19.96 6.16
CA ALA A 31 1.12 18.81 5.36
C ALA A 31 1.17 17.51 6.16
N SER A 32 2.27 17.25 6.88
CA SER A 32 2.40 16.10 7.79
C SER A 32 1.31 16.08 8.86
N LEU A 33 1.04 17.24 9.50
CA LEU A 33 -0.01 17.36 10.52
C LEU A 33 -1.40 17.07 9.95
N LEU A 34 -1.73 17.62 8.78
CA LEU A 34 -3.00 17.36 8.10
C LEU A 34 -3.14 15.88 7.73
N LEU A 35 -2.08 15.23 7.28
CA LEU A 35 -2.07 13.80 7.01
C LEU A 35 -2.27 12.98 8.30
N ILE A 36 -1.65 13.36 9.41
CA ILE A 36 -1.87 12.73 10.73
C ILE A 36 -3.34 12.85 11.14
N PHE A 37 -3.93 14.05 11.07
CA PHE A 37 -5.35 14.24 11.37
C PHE A 37 -6.25 13.45 10.42
N GLY A 38 -5.91 13.40 9.12
CA GLY A 38 -6.60 12.58 8.12
C GLY A 38 -6.55 11.10 8.47
N ALA A 39 -5.38 10.59 8.84
CA ALA A 39 -5.20 9.20 9.27
C ALA A 39 -5.97 8.89 10.57
N LEU A 40 -5.95 9.78 11.56
CA LEU A 40 -6.72 9.62 12.80
C LEU A 40 -8.23 9.63 12.55
N ALA A 41 -8.73 10.55 11.72
CA ALA A 41 -10.12 10.57 11.31
C ALA A 41 -10.51 9.29 10.56
N HIS A 42 -9.62 8.77 9.72
CA HIS A 42 -9.86 7.52 9.00
C HIS A 42 -9.83 6.32 9.96
N THR A 43 -8.91 6.27 10.93
CA THR A 43 -8.90 5.27 12.01
C THR A 43 -10.23 5.28 12.77
N PHE A 44 -10.76 6.47 13.09
CA PHE A 44 -12.06 6.60 13.75
C PHE A 44 -13.20 6.05 12.88
N VAL A 45 -13.21 6.33 11.57
CA VAL A 45 -14.20 5.79 10.63
C VAL A 45 -14.12 4.27 10.53
N ILE A 46 -12.92 3.70 10.36
CA ILE A 46 -12.70 2.25 10.33
C ILE A 46 -13.12 1.61 11.66
N GLY A 47 -12.83 2.26 12.79
CA GLY A 47 -13.23 1.82 14.12
C GLY A 47 -14.74 1.76 14.28
N MET A 48 -15.47 2.81 13.89
CA MET A 48 -16.94 2.82 13.90
C MET A 48 -17.52 1.72 13.01
N GLN A 49 -17.02 1.59 11.78
CA GLN A 49 -17.45 0.51 10.88
C GLN A 49 -17.17 -0.88 11.47
N THR A 50 -16.05 -1.03 12.17
CA THR A 50 -15.70 -2.28 12.85
C THR A 50 -16.67 -2.59 14.00
N MET A 51 -17.15 -1.56 14.72
CA MET A 51 -18.17 -1.72 15.75
C MET A 51 -19.55 -2.06 15.17
N ASP A 52 -19.91 -1.44 14.04
CA ASP A 52 -21.21 -1.65 13.38
C ASP A 52 -21.32 -3.05 12.78
N VAL A 53 -20.26 -3.54 12.13
CA VAL A 53 -20.26 -4.83 11.41
C VAL A 53 -19.62 -5.96 12.25
N GLY A 54 -18.98 -5.64 13.38
CA GLY A 54 -18.36 -6.60 14.29
C GLY A 54 -17.02 -7.18 13.81
N HIS A 55 -16.45 -6.66 12.72
CA HIS A 55 -15.15 -7.06 12.18
C HIS A 55 -14.50 -5.94 11.36
N VAL A 56 -13.20 -6.05 11.09
CA VAL A 56 -12.49 -5.06 10.27
C VAL A 56 -13.12 -4.97 8.86
N PRO A 57 -13.39 -3.78 8.32
CA PRO A 57 -14.08 -3.58 7.04
C PRO A 57 -13.15 -3.90 5.84
N VAL A 58 -12.89 -5.19 5.61
CA VAL A 58 -12.02 -5.71 4.54
C VAL A 58 -12.69 -6.78 3.68
N THR A 59 -13.94 -7.11 3.95
CA THR A 59 -14.67 -8.20 3.27
C THR A 59 -15.17 -7.75 1.90
N GLY A 60 -15.73 -6.54 1.79
CA GLY A 60 -16.21 -5.99 0.52
C GLY A 60 -15.18 -5.15 -0.21
N PRO A 61 -15.23 -5.05 -1.56
CA PRO A 61 -14.31 -4.25 -2.38
C PRO A 61 -14.23 -2.79 -1.94
N THR A 62 -15.38 -2.15 -1.70
CA THR A 62 -15.42 -0.73 -1.29
C THR A 62 -14.75 -0.53 0.07
N SER A 63 -15.08 -1.38 1.04
CA SER A 63 -14.50 -1.34 2.38
C SER A 63 -13.01 -1.65 2.37
N ALA A 64 -12.58 -2.62 1.56
CA ALA A 64 -11.17 -2.98 1.38
C ALA A 64 -10.38 -1.85 0.74
N ILE A 65 -10.95 -1.11 -0.22
CA ILE A 65 -10.32 0.09 -0.78
C ILE A 65 -10.14 1.17 0.30
N SER A 66 -11.16 1.44 1.12
CA SER A 66 -11.04 2.43 2.21
C SER A 66 -9.96 2.01 3.22
N THR A 67 -9.96 0.74 3.62
CA THR A 67 -8.93 0.17 4.51
C THR A 67 -7.54 0.24 3.87
N PHE A 68 -7.41 -0.05 2.59
CA PHE A 68 -6.15 0.08 1.85
C PHE A 68 -5.64 1.52 1.83
N VAL A 69 -6.50 2.51 1.56
CA VAL A 69 -6.15 3.94 1.62
C VAL A 69 -5.66 4.33 3.01
N TRP A 70 -6.35 3.89 4.05
CA TRP A 70 -5.94 4.13 5.44
C TRP A 70 -4.55 3.53 5.72
N LEU A 71 -4.32 2.27 5.35
CA LEU A 71 -3.04 1.59 5.54
C LEU A 71 -1.92 2.22 4.70
N LEU A 72 -2.21 2.73 3.50
CA LEU A 72 -1.27 3.49 2.67
C LEU A 72 -0.91 4.84 3.30
N ALA A 73 -1.87 5.54 3.89
CA ALA A 73 -1.60 6.76 4.65
C ALA A 73 -0.67 6.48 5.83
N LEU A 74 -0.91 5.40 6.58
CA LEU A 74 -0.06 4.98 7.70
C LEU A 74 1.34 4.55 7.24
N ALA A 75 1.45 3.77 6.17
CA ALA A 75 2.74 3.34 5.61
C ALA A 75 3.55 4.54 5.11
N TYR A 76 2.90 5.53 4.49
CA TYR A 76 3.53 6.76 4.06
C TYR A 76 3.97 7.63 5.25
N LEU A 77 3.12 7.83 6.26
CA LEU A 77 3.47 8.54 7.50
C LEU A 77 4.67 7.89 8.20
N TYR A 78 4.68 6.56 8.32
CA TYR A 78 5.81 5.82 8.89
C TYR A 78 7.10 6.08 8.11
N THR A 79 7.04 6.06 6.78
CA THR A 79 8.20 6.31 5.93
C THR A 79 8.68 7.75 6.09
N GLU A 80 7.77 8.72 5.97
CA GLU A 80 8.05 10.15 6.11
C GLU A 80 8.70 10.48 7.46
N ILE A 81 8.12 10.01 8.58
CA ILE A 81 8.62 10.27 9.92
C ILE A 81 10.00 9.64 10.12
N THR A 82 10.20 8.39 9.66
CA THR A 82 11.48 7.71 9.88
C THR A 82 12.60 8.24 9.00
N THR A 83 12.31 8.77 7.81
CA THR A 83 13.32 9.33 6.88
C THR A 83 13.45 10.85 6.94
N ASP A 84 12.56 11.52 7.68
CA ASP A 84 12.40 12.98 7.74
C ASP A 84 12.27 13.62 6.35
N GLU A 85 11.59 12.92 5.43
CA GLU A 85 11.48 13.30 4.03
C GLU A 85 10.03 13.32 3.58
N ARG A 86 9.60 14.48 3.06
CA ARG A 86 8.19 14.84 2.81
C ARG A 86 7.87 15.02 1.34
N ALA A 87 8.88 15.07 0.46
CA ALA A 87 8.70 15.31 -0.97
C ALA A 87 7.87 14.22 -1.66
N MET A 88 7.88 12.99 -1.14
CA MET A 88 7.10 11.89 -1.73
C MET A 88 5.59 12.08 -1.58
N GLY A 89 5.13 12.92 -0.65
CA GLY A 89 3.71 13.14 -0.40
C GLY A 89 2.96 13.69 -1.60
N VAL A 90 3.62 14.47 -2.47
CA VAL A 90 3.00 15.00 -3.70
C VAL A 90 2.59 13.91 -4.69
N PHE A 91 3.25 12.74 -4.66
CA PHE A 91 2.93 11.62 -5.53
C PHE A 91 1.96 10.63 -4.88
N ILE A 92 2.03 10.50 -3.55
CA ILE A 92 1.25 9.53 -2.78
C ILE A 92 -0.15 10.08 -2.48
N LEU A 93 -0.28 11.31 -1.99
CA LEU A 93 -1.56 11.86 -1.57
C LEU A 93 -2.61 11.94 -2.71
N PRO A 94 -2.27 12.29 -3.96
CA PRO A 94 -3.24 12.21 -5.06
C PRO A 94 -3.80 10.80 -5.26
N LEU A 95 -2.97 9.76 -5.06
CA LEU A 95 -3.43 8.37 -5.11
C LEU A 95 -4.39 8.06 -3.96
N LEU A 96 -4.11 8.53 -2.73
CA LEU A 96 -5.03 8.38 -1.59
C LEU A 96 -6.37 9.05 -1.88
N VAL A 97 -6.35 10.28 -2.39
CA VAL A 97 -7.56 11.04 -2.75
C VAL A 97 -8.35 10.27 -3.82
N ALA A 98 -7.70 9.91 -4.93
CA ALA A 98 -8.35 9.20 -6.03
C ALA A 98 -9.02 7.91 -5.55
N LEU A 99 -8.32 7.07 -4.78
CA LEU A 99 -8.87 5.82 -4.27
C LEU A 99 -9.98 6.06 -3.22
N GLN A 100 -9.83 7.06 -2.35
CA GLN A 100 -10.83 7.36 -1.30
C GLN A 100 -12.12 7.97 -1.86
N THR A 101 -12.13 8.51 -3.08
CA THR A 101 -13.39 8.93 -3.72
C THR A 101 -14.35 7.77 -3.96
N ILE A 102 -13.84 6.56 -4.21
CA ILE A 102 -14.66 5.37 -4.47
C ILE A 102 -15.59 5.04 -3.27
N PRO A 103 -15.07 4.83 -2.03
CA PRO A 103 -15.91 4.56 -0.86
C PRO A 103 -16.76 5.74 -0.39
N VAL A 104 -16.55 6.94 -0.94
CA VAL A 104 -17.46 8.08 -0.74
C VAL A 104 -18.63 8.05 -1.73
N LEU A 105 -18.38 7.69 -2.99
CA LEU A 105 -19.39 7.68 -4.06
C LEU A 105 -20.21 6.38 -4.14
N ARG A 106 -19.69 5.30 -3.55
CA ARG A 106 -20.31 3.97 -3.55
C ARG A 106 -20.29 3.37 -2.14
N PRO A 107 -20.98 3.97 -1.14
CA PRO A 107 -21.09 3.35 0.17
C PRO A 107 -21.97 2.09 0.05
N VAL A 108 -21.35 0.91 0.03
CA VAL A 108 -22.07 -0.37 0.02
C VAL A 108 -21.93 -1.01 1.40
N ILE A 109 -23.06 -1.42 1.96
CA ILE A 109 -23.13 -2.31 3.13
C ILE A 109 -23.23 -3.71 2.53
N GLU A 110 -22.16 -4.49 2.63
CA GLU A 110 -22.12 -5.84 2.05
C GLU A 110 -22.43 -6.89 3.11
N GLU A 111 -23.23 -7.87 2.70
CA GLU A 111 -23.59 -9.01 3.52
C GLU A 111 -22.44 -10.01 3.50
N ARG A 112 -21.87 -10.29 4.69
CA ARG A 112 -20.69 -11.14 4.83
C ARG A 112 -21.05 -12.61 4.54
N ALA A 113 -20.32 -13.26 3.64
CA ALA A 113 -20.35 -14.72 3.56
C ALA A 113 -19.84 -15.33 4.88
N ALA A 114 -20.57 -16.29 5.45
CA ALA A 114 -20.23 -16.94 6.74
C ALA A 114 -18.80 -17.51 6.79
N LEU A 115 -18.20 -17.83 5.63
CA LEU A 115 -16.83 -18.31 5.54
C LEU A 115 -15.77 -17.26 5.87
N LEU A 116 -16.09 -15.98 5.70
CA LEU A 116 -15.18 -14.88 5.99
C LEU A 116 -15.14 -14.54 7.49
N GLU A 117 -15.78 -15.35 8.34
CA GLU A 117 -15.86 -15.16 9.78
C GLU A 117 -14.55 -15.44 10.52
N GLY A 118 -14.31 -14.66 11.59
CA GLY A 118 -13.19 -14.85 12.51
C GLY A 118 -12.07 -13.79 12.45
N PRO A 119 -11.34 -13.60 13.56
CA PRO A 119 -10.30 -12.57 13.69
C PRO A 119 -9.07 -12.85 12.82
N PHE A 120 -8.76 -14.11 12.55
CA PHE A 120 -7.60 -14.49 11.72
C PHE A 120 -7.75 -14.05 10.25
N PHE A 121 -8.98 -14.09 9.69
CA PHE A 121 -9.24 -13.60 8.34
C PHE A 121 -9.00 -12.09 8.26
N GLY A 122 -9.61 -11.32 9.17
CA GLY A 122 -9.44 -9.87 9.22
C GLY A 122 -7.98 -9.45 9.40
N LEU A 123 -7.24 -10.15 10.27
CA LEU A 123 -5.81 -9.94 10.48
C LEU A 123 -4.98 -10.29 9.23
N HIS A 124 -5.24 -11.43 8.60
CA HIS A 124 -4.59 -11.86 7.35
C HIS A 124 -4.73 -10.79 6.26
N VAL A 125 -5.97 -10.41 5.95
CA VAL A 125 -6.25 -9.46 4.87
C VAL A 125 -5.67 -8.09 5.19
N SER A 126 -5.75 -7.62 6.44
CA SER A 126 -5.16 -6.34 6.84
C SER A 126 -3.64 -6.32 6.68
N LEU A 127 -2.95 -7.40 7.05
CA LEU A 127 -1.49 -7.53 6.87
C LEU A 127 -1.08 -7.56 5.39
N VAL A 128 -1.85 -8.27 4.57
CA VAL A 128 -1.62 -8.34 3.11
C VAL A 128 -1.88 -6.98 2.45
N LEU A 129 -2.96 -6.28 2.83
CA LEU A 129 -3.25 -4.92 2.35
C LEU A 129 -2.15 -3.93 2.77
N LEU A 130 -1.66 -4.02 4.00
CA LEU A 130 -0.57 -3.18 4.49
C LEU A 130 0.74 -3.45 3.74
N ALA A 131 1.01 -4.71 3.40
CA ALA A 131 2.13 -5.08 2.54
C ALA A 131 2.00 -4.44 1.15
N TYR A 132 0.83 -4.57 0.51
CA TYR A 132 0.56 -4.00 -0.81
C TYR A 132 0.63 -2.48 -0.82
N ALA A 133 0.17 -1.82 0.25
CA ALA A 133 0.30 -0.38 0.42
C ALA A 133 1.78 0.04 0.49
N SER A 134 2.60 -0.73 1.21
CA SER A 134 4.04 -0.49 1.31
C SER A 134 4.77 -0.70 -0.03
N PHE A 135 4.35 -1.70 -0.81
CA PHE A 135 4.87 -1.95 -2.16
C PHE A 135 4.42 -0.89 -3.18
N ALA A 136 3.20 -0.36 -3.05
CA ALA A 136 2.74 0.79 -3.83
C ALA A 136 3.65 2.01 -3.60
N LEU A 137 3.96 2.28 -2.33
CA LEU A 137 4.89 3.33 -1.94
C LEU A 137 6.30 3.08 -2.50
N ALA A 138 6.82 1.85 -2.39
CA ALA A 138 8.11 1.47 -2.97
C ALA A 138 8.16 1.69 -4.49
N CYS A 139 7.08 1.38 -5.20
CA CYS A 139 6.94 1.62 -6.64
C CYS A 139 7.03 3.12 -6.99
N VAL A 140 6.28 3.97 -6.28
CA VAL A 140 6.33 5.43 -6.49
C VAL A 140 7.72 6.00 -6.19
N ILE A 141 8.37 5.55 -5.12
CA ILE A 141 9.76 5.93 -4.80
C ILE A 141 10.72 5.42 -5.89
N GLY A 142 10.51 4.22 -6.42
CA GLY A 142 11.32 3.66 -7.50
C GLY A 142 11.18 4.44 -8.80
N ILE A 143 9.97 4.83 -9.18
CA ILE A 143 9.70 5.66 -10.37
C ILE A 143 10.40 7.02 -10.22
N THR A 144 10.23 7.69 -9.07
CA THR A 144 10.87 9.00 -8.80
C THR A 144 12.40 8.89 -8.75
N TYR A 145 12.95 7.80 -8.22
CA TYR A 145 14.38 7.49 -8.29
C TYR A 145 14.87 7.45 -9.75
N VAL A 146 14.16 6.72 -10.62
CA VAL A 146 14.56 6.59 -12.03
C VAL A 146 14.47 7.93 -12.76
N LEU A 147 13.45 8.74 -12.47
CA LEU A 147 13.31 10.10 -13.04
C LEU A 147 14.48 10.99 -12.62
N LEU A 148 14.81 11.03 -11.32
CA LEU A 148 15.95 11.80 -10.81
C LEU A 148 17.28 11.32 -11.40
N PHE A 149 17.47 9.99 -11.48
CA PHE A 149 18.67 9.41 -12.06
C PHE A 149 18.87 9.81 -13.53
N LYS A 150 17.77 9.88 -14.31
CA LYS A 150 17.81 10.30 -15.71
C LYS A 150 18.23 11.77 -15.85
N GLU A 151 17.68 12.67 -15.03
CA GLU A 151 18.07 14.09 -15.02
C GLU A 151 19.56 14.29 -14.70
N ILE A 152 20.05 13.62 -13.64
CA ILE A 152 21.47 13.69 -13.24
C ILE A 152 22.37 13.15 -14.35
N LYS A 153 22.02 12.00 -14.94
CA LYS A 153 22.82 11.39 -16.02
C LYS A 153 22.84 12.26 -17.28
N ALA A 154 21.73 12.92 -17.59
CA ALA A 154 21.62 13.85 -18.70
C ALA A 154 22.32 15.20 -18.44
N LYS A 155 22.88 15.41 -17.24
CA LYS A 155 23.42 16.70 -16.76
C LYS A 155 22.41 17.85 -16.86
N HIS A 156 21.12 17.52 -16.83
CA HIS A 156 20.03 18.48 -16.88
C HIS A 156 19.40 18.55 -15.49
N LEU A 157 19.86 19.51 -14.68
CA LEU A 157 19.40 19.71 -13.30
C LEU A 157 18.01 20.39 -13.31
N GLY A 158 17.02 19.62 -13.73
CA GLY A 158 15.68 20.08 -14.02
C GLY A 158 14.76 20.10 -12.79
N PHE A 159 13.50 19.82 -13.07
CA PHE A 159 12.40 19.93 -12.11
C PHE A 159 12.55 18.97 -10.93
N PHE A 160 12.98 17.73 -11.19
CA PHE A 160 13.09 16.69 -10.18
C PHE A 160 14.34 16.86 -9.33
N TYR A 161 15.47 17.20 -9.92
CA TYR A 161 16.72 17.47 -9.20
C TYR A 161 16.58 18.62 -8.20
N ALA A 162 15.84 19.67 -8.56
CA ALA A 162 15.64 20.83 -7.71
C ALA A 162 14.73 20.56 -6.50
N ARG A 163 13.94 19.48 -6.49
CA ARG A 163 12.85 19.27 -5.51
C ARG A 163 12.93 17.95 -4.75
N LEU A 164 13.32 16.86 -5.43
CA LEU A 164 13.47 15.56 -4.81
C LEU A 164 14.70 15.52 -3.91
N PRO A 165 14.71 14.63 -2.90
CA PRO A 165 15.90 14.35 -2.14
C PRO A 165 16.93 13.59 -2.97
N SER A 166 18.13 13.41 -2.41
CA SER A 166 19.21 12.68 -3.10
C SER A 166 18.81 11.23 -3.40
N LEU A 167 19.44 10.64 -4.44
CA LEU A 167 19.25 9.23 -4.78
C LEU A 167 19.51 8.28 -3.60
N GLN A 168 20.39 8.64 -2.67
CA GLN A 168 20.67 7.86 -1.46
C GLN A 168 19.50 7.87 -0.48
N VAL A 169 18.80 9.00 -0.35
CA VAL A 169 17.59 9.09 0.49
C VAL A 169 16.46 8.29 -0.15
N LEU A 170 16.26 8.40 -1.47
CA LEU A 170 15.26 7.60 -2.18
C LEU A 170 15.52 6.09 -2.06
N ASP A 171 16.77 5.65 -2.20
CA ASP A 171 17.15 4.24 -2.00
C ASP A 171 16.89 3.78 -0.56
N ARG A 172 17.16 4.64 0.43
CA ARG A 172 16.86 4.36 1.84
C ARG A 172 15.35 4.26 2.10
N MET A 173 14.56 5.18 1.56
CA MET A 173 13.09 5.16 1.67
C MET A 173 12.54 3.89 1.04
N ASN A 174 12.94 3.59 -0.21
CA ASN A 174 12.52 2.41 -0.93
C ASN A 174 12.84 1.13 -0.13
N ARG A 175 14.11 0.95 0.29
CA ARG A 175 14.51 -0.24 1.06
C ARG A 175 13.69 -0.40 2.34
N ARG A 176 13.40 0.68 3.07
CA ARG A 176 12.57 0.61 4.28
C ARG A 176 11.14 0.16 3.97
N THR A 177 10.54 0.73 2.92
CA THR A 177 9.17 0.37 2.51
C THR A 177 9.08 -1.07 2.03
N VAL A 178 10.09 -1.56 1.29
CA VAL A 178 10.17 -2.96 0.85
C VAL A 178 10.35 -3.91 2.04
N VAL A 179 11.25 -3.61 2.98
CA VAL A 179 11.44 -4.43 4.19
C VAL A 179 10.14 -4.51 4.99
N PHE A 180 9.50 -3.36 5.25
CA PHE A 180 8.25 -3.31 6.00
C PHE A 180 7.13 -4.09 5.30
N GLY A 181 6.94 -3.86 3.99
CA GLY A 181 5.97 -4.60 3.20
C GLY A 181 6.23 -6.11 3.17
N TRP A 182 7.48 -6.53 3.02
CA TRP A 182 7.86 -7.94 3.00
C TRP A 182 7.61 -8.64 4.34
N VAL A 183 7.89 -7.97 5.46
CA VAL A 183 7.57 -8.49 6.81
C VAL A 183 6.07 -8.65 6.96
N CYS A 184 5.28 -7.62 6.63
CA CYS A 184 3.82 -7.69 6.67
C CYS A 184 3.27 -8.80 5.77
N LEU A 185 3.80 -8.96 4.56
CA LEU A 185 3.39 -10.02 3.63
C LEU A 185 3.70 -11.40 4.20
N THR A 186 4.90 -11.59 4.77
CA THR A 186 5.34 -12.87 5.35
C THR A 186 4.43 -13.26 6.51
N ILE A 187 4.18 -12.34 7.46
CA ILE A 187 3.27 -12.59 8.58
C ILE A 187 1.84 -12.82 8.04
N GLY A 188 1.40 -12.02 7.07
CA GLY A 188 0.10 -12.17 6.41
C GLY A 188 -0.08 -13.58 5.83
N LEU A 189 0.89 -14.08 5.06
CA LEU A 189 0.85 -15.43 4.49
C LEU A 189 0.78 -16.51 5.58
N ILE A 190 1.56 -16.38 6.67
CA ILE A 190 1.51 -17.32 7.80
C ILE A 190 0.12 -17.30 8.46
N VAL A 191 -0.42 -16.11 8.75
CA VAL A 191 -1.76 -15.98 9.35
C VAL A 191 -2.84 -16.52 8.40
N GLY A 192 -2.67 -16.38 7.08
CA GLY A 192 -3.56 -16.94 6.07
C GLY A 192 -3.59 -18.47 6.09
N VAL A 193 -2.42 -19.11 6.22
CA VAL A 193 -2.33 -20.58 6.38
C VAL A 193 -3.00 -21.02 7.68
N VAL A 194 -2.77 -20.30 8.79
CA VAL A 194 -3.42 -20.59 10.08
C VAL A 194 -4.94 -20.47 9.95
N TRP A 195 -5.44 -19.39 9.35
CA TRP A 195 -6.87 -19.21 9.09
C TRP A 195 -7.45 -20.37 8.27
N ALA A 196 -6.78 -20.79 7.20
CA ALA A 196 -7.23 -21.88 6.34
C ALA A 196 -7.36 -23.22 7.11
N GLN A 197 -6.48 -23.46 8.09
CA GLN A 197 -6.58 -24.65 8.96
C GLN A 197 -7.80 -24.59 9.89
N TYR A 198 -8.12 -23.41 10.43
CA TYR A 198 -9.32 -23.23 11.27
C TYR A 198 -10.62 -23.31 10.46
N ALA A 199 -10.61 -22.82 9.23
CA ALA A 199 -11.77 -22.83 8.32
C ALA A 199 -11.85 -24.09 7.43
N ASN A 200 -11.05 -25.12 7.74
CA ASN A 200 -10.92 -26.33 6.92
C ASN A 200 -12.20 -27.21 6.85
N SER A 201 -13.25 -26.86 7.59
CA SER A 201 -14.57 -27.52 7.47
C SER A 201 -15.32 -27.12 6.20
N ASP A 202 -14.99 -25.98 5.59
CA ASP A 202 -15.63 -25.51 4.36
C ASP A 202 -14.95 -26.11 3.11
N PRO A 203 -15.71 -26.75 2.20
CA PRO A 203 -15.18 -27.31 0.96
C PRO A 203 -14.42 -26.31 0.08
N ARG A 204 -14.76 -25.01 0.13
CA ARG A 204 -14.06 -23.95 -0.63
C ARG A 204 -12.65 -23.71 -0.11
N VAL A 205 -12.45 -23.79 1.21
CA VAL A 205 -11.13 -23.67 1.85
C VAL A 205 -10.29 -24.91 1.59
N GLN A 206 -10.89 -26.09 1.60
CA GLN A 206 -10.20 -27.33 1.22
C GLN A 206 -9.71 -27.33 -0.23
N ALA A 207 -10.42 -26.61 -1.12
CA ALA A 207 -10.02 -26.42 -2.50
C ALA A 207 -8.93 -25.35 -2.68
N MET A 208 -8.65 -24.51 -1.68
CA MET A 208 -7.57 -23.52 -1.76
C MET A 208 -6.22 -24.23 -1.77
N SER A 209 -5.49 -24.06 -2.86
CA SER A 209 -4.12 -24.57 -3.01
C SER A 209 -3.20 -23.50 -3.60
N LEU A 210 -1.91 -23.81 -3.75
CA LEU A 210 -0.96 -22.93 -4.42
C LEU A 210 -1.29 -22.66 -5.90
N GLN A 211 -2.25 -23.40 -6.47
CA GLN A 211 -2.77 -23.17 -7.82
C GLN A 211 -3.85 -22.09 -7.86
N ASP A 212 -4.38 -21.66 -6.71
CA ASP A 212 -5.28 -20.53 -6.63
C ASP A 212 -4.56 -19.26 -7.13
N PRO A 213 -5.10 -18.55 -8.13
CA PRO A 213 -4.42 -17.40 -8.71
C PRO A 213 -4.04 -16.32 -7.68
N LYS A 214 -4.89 -16.06 -6.66
CA LYS A 214 -4.61 -15.04 -5.64
C LYS A 214 -3.43 -15.45 -4.75
N ILE A 215 -3.42 -16.71 -4.33
CA ILE A 215 -2.33 -17.27 -3.51
C ILE A 215 -1.04 -17.33 -4.31
N PHE A 216 -1.10 -17.82 -5.55
CA PHE A 216 0.04 -17.95 -6.44
C PHE A 216 0.73 -16.60 -6.70
N VAL A 217 -0.05 -15.57 -7.05
CA VAL A 217 0.48 -14.22 -7.28
C VAL A 217 1.05 -13.62 -5.99
N ALA A 218 0.42 -13.85 -4.83
CA ALA A 218 0.97 -13.40 -3.55
C ALA A 218 2.33 -14.07 -3.25
N VAL A 219 2.50 -15.35 -3.56
CA VAL A 219 3.78 -16.07 -3.43
C VAL A 219 4.82 -15.53 -4.41
N ILE A 220 4.44 -15.25 -5.67
CA ILE A 220 5.36 -14.60 -6.63
C ILE A 220 5.81 -13.23 -6.11
N CYS A 221 4.88 -12.41 -5.60
CA CYS A 221 5.23 -11.12 -5.00
C CYS A 221 6.23 -11.30 -3.86
N TRP A 222 5.98 -12.28 -2.98
CA TRP A 222 6.88 -12.61 -1.89
C TRP A 222 8.27 -13.01 -2.39
N VAL A 223 8.38 -13.82 -3.44
CA VAL A 223 9.67 -14.21 -4.05
C VAL A 223 10.39 -13.01 -4.66
N VAL A 224 9.69 -12.15 -5.41
CA VAL A 224 10.28 -10.96 -6.06
C VAL A 224 10.86 -10.01 -5.02
N TYR A 225 10.11 -9.69 -3.97
CA TYR A 225 10.60 -8.81 -2.91
C TYR A 225 11.65 -9.50 -2.01
N SER A 226 11.60 -10.82 -1.83
CA SER A 226 12.68 -11.58 -1.19
C SER A 226 13.98 -11.48 -2.01
N PHE A 227 13.88 -11.61 -3.33
CA PHE A 227 15.02 -11.44 -4.22
C PHE A 227 15.60 -10.03 -4.10
N GLU A 228 14.76 -9.00 -4.11
CA GLU A 228 15.18 -7.60 -3.94
C GLU A 228 15.90 -7.34 -2.61
N LEU A 229 15.44 -7.95 -1.51
CA LEU A 229 16.04 -7.74 -0.18
C LEU A 229 17.32 -8.55 0.05
N PHE A 230 17.35 -9.79 -0.42
CA PHE A 230 18.40 -10.74 -0.05
C PHE A 230 19.40 -10.98 -1.19
N ALA A 231 18.92 -11.29 -2.39
CA ALA A 231 19.77 -11.68 -3.50
C ALA A 231 20.38 -10.45 -4.20
N ALA A 232 19.57 -9.44 -4.49
CA ALA A 232 19.97 -8.26 -5.25
C ALA A 232 21.21 -7.56 -4.65
N PRO A 233 21.30 -7.30 -3.32
CA PRO A 233 22.50 -6.68 -2.75
C PRO A 233 23.76 -7.55 -2.89
N ARG A 234 23.63 -8.89 -2.82
CA ARG A 234 24.76 -9.83 -2.91
C ARG A 234 25.36 -9.91 -4.32
N ILE A 235 24.54 -9.71 -5.34
CA ILE A 235 24.97 -9.63 -6.74
C ILE A 235 25.29 -8.18 -7.18
N GLY A 236 25.40 -7.25 -6.22
CA GLY A 236 25.76 -5.85 -6.46
C GLY A 236 24.67 -5.02 -7.14
N TRP A 237 23.41 -5.45 -7.08
CA TRP A 237 22.30 -4.63 -7.56
C TRP A 237 21.94 -3.58 -6.51
N GLY A 238 21.82 -2.34 -6.97
CA GLY A 238 21.35 -1.22 -6.17
C GLY A 238 20.85 -0.10 -7.07
N GLY A 239 20.21 0.90 -6.45
CA GLY A 239 19.74 2.09 -7.14
C GLY A 239 18.76 1.79 -8.27
N ARG A 240 19.17 2.00 -9.53
CA ARG A 240 18.25 1.90 -10.67
C ARG A 240 17.64 0.50 -10.83
N ARG A 241 18.40 -0.56 -10.53
CA ARG A 241 17.92 -1.95 -10.70
C ARG A 241 16.88 -2.32 -9.64
N THR A 242 17.11 -1.94 -8.39
CA THR A 242 16.15 -2.13 -7.28
C THR A 242 14.90 -1.28 -7.50
N ALA A 243 15.05 -0.05 -7.98
CA ALA A 243 13.92 0.79 -8.37
C ALA A 243 13.00 0.14 -9.42
N TYR A 244 13.57 -0.53 -10.44
CA TYR A 244 12.78 -1.29 -11.41
C TYR A 244 12.16 -2.56 -10.81
N LEU A 245 12.87 -3.27 -9.93
CA LEU A 245 12.31 -4.43 -9.23
C LEU A 245 11.08 -4.05 -8.39
N SER A 246 11.18 -2.97 -7.62
CA SER A 246 10.06 -2.42 -6.84
C SER A 246 8.85 -2.08 -7.72
N ALA A 247 9.08 -1.49 -8.90
CA ALA A 247 8.00 -1.17 -9.84
C ALA A 247 7.36 -2.43 -10.46
N VAL A 248 8.18 -3.39 -10.92
CA VAL A 248 7.69 -4.65 -11.49
C VAL A 248 6.97 -5.49 -10.43
N GLY A 249 7.51 -5.56 -9.21
CA GLY A 249 6.88 -6.24 -8.08
C GLY A 249 5.49 -5.69 -7.80
N PHE A 250 5.32 -4.36 -7.83
CA PHE A 250 4.00 -3.76 -7.63
C PHE A 250 3.05 -4.01 -8.82
N LEU A 251 3.55 -4.03 -10.06
CA LEU A 251 2.72 -4.44 -11.21
C LEU A 251 2.20 -5.88 -11.06
N ILE A 252 2.98 -6.77 -10.45
CA ILE A 252 2.54 -8.14 -10.12
C ILE A 252 1.47 -8.09 -9.01
N VAL A 253 1.64 -7.26 -7.98
CA VAL A 253 0.62 -7.05 -6.94
C VAL A 253 -0.72 -6.59 -7.53
N LEU A 254 -0.73 -5.72 -8.56
CA LEU A 254 -1.97 -5.28 -9.20
C LEU A 254 -2.77 -6.42 -9.84
N LEU A 255 -2.13 -7.55 -10.17
CA LEU A 255 -2.81 -8.74 -10.68
C LEU A 255 -3.76 -9.35 -9.63
N ASN A 256 -3.49 -9.16 -8.34
CA ASN A 256 -4.38 -9.62 -7.26
C ASN A 256 -5.67 -8.81 -7.12
N PHE A 257 -5.71 -7.59 -7.66
CA PHE A 257 -6.86 -6.69 -7.50
C PHE A 257 -7.80 -6.71 -8.70
N VAL A 258 -7.28 -6.60 -9.94
CA VAL A 258 -8.11 -6.34 -11.12
C VAL A 258 -8.34 -7.59 -11.99
N PRO A 259 -7.33 -8.27 -12.54
CA PRO A 259 -7.59 -9.37 -13.47
C PRO A 259 -8.12 -10.62 -12.75
N ILE A 260 -7.54 -11.00 -11.62
CA ILE A 260 -7.90 -12.25 -10.96
C ILE A 260 -9.33 -12.18 -10.38
N SER A 261 -9.70 -11.05 -9.78
CA SER A 261 -11.05 -10.88 -9.22
C SER A 261 -12.16 -10.86 -10.27
N TYR A 262 -11.87 -10.48 -11.53
CA TYR A 262 -12.87 -10.45 -12.61
C TYR A 262 -12.89 -11.73 -13.46
N PHE A 263 -11.75 -12.44 -13.59
CA PHE A 263 -11.63 -13.58 -14.50
C PHE A 263 -11.53 -14.95 -13.80
N SER A 264 -11.29 -15.00 -12.49
CA SER A 264 -11.19 -16.25 -11.73
C SER A 264 -12.49 -16.53 -10.98
N SER A 265 -13.46 -17.16 -11.64
CA SER A 265 -14.61 -17.75 -10.96
C SER A 265 -14.18 -19.05 -10.24
N GLY A 266 -14.12 -19.06 -8.91
CA GLY A 266 -13.54 -20.17 -8.14
C GLY A 266 -13.63 -20.03 -6.62
N SER A 267 -12.64 -20.58 -5.89
CA SER A 267 -12.55 -20.64 -4.41
C SER A 267 -12.63 -19.29 -3.67
N HIS A 268 -12.50 -18.17 -4.40
CA HIS A 268 -12.51 -16.82 -3.86
C HIS A 268 -13.65 -15.93 -4.40
N ASP A 269 -14.70 -16.53 -4.97
CA ASP A 269 -15.98 -15.85 -5.21
C ASP A 269 -16.76 -15.76 -3.90
N PHE A 270 -16.64 -14.61 -3.24
CA PHE A 270 -17.40 -14.21 -2.06
C PHE A 270 -18.04 -12.86 -2.29
#